data_AF-A0A520NA35-F1
#
_entry.id   AF-A0A520NA35-F1
#
_cell.length_a   1.000
_cell.length_b   1.000
_cell.length_c   1.000
_cell.angle_alpha   90.00
_cell.angle_beta   90.00
_cell.angle_gamma   90.00
#
_symmetry.space_group_name_H-M   'P 1'
#
loop_
_entity.id
_entity.type
_entity.pdbx_description
1 polymer ?
#
loop_
_entity_poly.entity_id
_entity_poly.type
_entity_poly.pdbx_seq_one_letter_code
_entity_poly.pdbx_strand_id
1 'polypeptide(L)'
;MGQAFESMSGKHIAFLQAQPCFPDLPAAGQIFDLAIDRVQTSCGSSVPEMKVIRHRAELELVPFFEKMSDEGLDAYQKKKNMVSIDGKPTGLAERLQ
;
A
#
# COMPACT_ATOMS: atom_id res chain seq x y z
N MET A 1 -12.35 8.42 -14.00
CA MET A 1 -12.59 6.98 -13.79
C MET A 1 -11.70 6.49 -12.64
N GLY A 2 -12.16 6.73 -11.42
CA GLY A 2 -11.68 6.06 -10.22
C GLY A 2 -12.93 5.39 -9.74
N GLN A 3 -13.12 4.16 -10.20
CA GLN A 3 -14.15 3.33 -9.63
C GLN A 3 -13.79 3.17 -8.15
N ALA A 4 -14.81 3.00 -7.31
CA ALA A 4 -14.62 2.22 -6.09
C ALA A 4 -13.68 1.06 -6.41
N PHE A 5 -12.75 0.71 -5.53
CA PHE A 5 -12.04 -0.57 -5.66
C PHE A 5 -13.01 -1.73 -5.37
N GLU A 6 -14.15 -1.79 -6.06
CA GLU A 6 -14.75 -3.03 -6.49
C GLU A 6 -14.07 -3.38 -7.81
N SER A 7 -12.98 -4.15 -7.77
CA SER A 7 -12.49 -4.72 -9.03
C SER A 7 -13.45 -5.83 -9.43
N MET A 8 -14.23 -5.55 -10.48
CA MET A 8 -15.19 -6.42 -11.15
C MET A 8 -14.54 -7.59 -11.92
N SER A 9 -13.47 -8.19 -11.38
CA SER A 9 -12.88 -9.42 -11.94
C SER A 9 -12.93 -10.54 -10.90
N GLY A 10 -13.11 -11.78 -11.34
CA GLY A 10 -13.08 -12.95 -10.45
C GLY A 10 -11.74 -13.22 -9.77
N LYS A 11 -10.73 -12.35 -9.97
CA LYS A 11 -9.40 -12.39 -9.36
C LYS A 11 -9.19 -11.28 -8.31
N HIS A 12 -10.25 -10.60 -7.86
CA HIS A 12 -10.11 -9.62 -6.79
C HIS A 12 -10.21 -10.30 -5.43
N ILE A 13 -9.16 -10.22 -4.62
CA ILE A 13 -9.25 -10.50 -3.18
C ILE A 13 -9.58 -9.17 -2.49
N ALA A 14 -10.64 -9.13 -1.68
CA ALA A 14 -10.93 -7.94 -0.89
C ALA A 14 -9.74 -7.66 0.06
N PHE A 15 -9.37 -6.39 0.26
CA PHE A 15 -8.22 -6.01 1.09
C PHE A 15 -8.22 -6.73 2.46
N LEU A 16 -9.37 -6.79 3.14
CA LEU A 16 -9.54 -7.47 4.43
C LEU A 16 -9.33 -8.99 4.37
N GLN A 17 -9.60 -9.63 3.23
CA GLN A 17 -9.38 -11.06 3.03
C GLN A 17 -7.89 -11.37 2.78
N ALA A 18 -7.17 -10.48 2.10
CA ALA A 18 -5.76 -10.66 1.80
C ALA A 18 -4.83 -10.21 2.93
N GLN A 19 -5.25 -9.24 3.75
CA GLN A 19 -4.46 -8.66 4.84
C GLN A 19 -3.80 -9.69 5.77
N PRO A 20 -4.48 -10.79 6.19
CA PRO A 20 -3.87 -11.81 7.06
C PRO A 20 -2.68 -12.56 6.43
N CYS A 21 -2.50 -12.49 5.11
CA CYS A 21 -1.37 -13.13 4.42
C CYS A 21 -0.06 -12.32 4.49
N PHE A 22 -0.10 -11.09 5.01
CA PHE A 22 1.04 -10.19 5.07
C PHE A 22 1.37 -9.82 6.51
N PRO A 23 2.60 -9.37 6.80
CA PRO A 23 2.92 -8.76 8.10
C PRO A 23 1.98 -7.59 8.38
N ASP A 24 1.54 -7.46 9.63
CA ASP A 24 0.72 -6.31 10.04
C ASP A 24 1.60 -5.06 10.08
N LEU A 25 1.53 -4.30 8.98
CA LEU A 25 2.26 -3.05 8.83
C LEU A 25 1.27 -1.90 9.05
N PRO A 26 1.56 -0.98 9.99
CA PRO A 26 0.62 0.07 10.36
C PRO A 26 0.34 1.12 9.26
N ALA A 27 1.01 0.99 8.11
CA ALA A 27 0.78 1.81 6.91
C ALA A 27 0.52 0.97 5.64
N ALA A 28 0.06 -0.28 5.78
CA ALA A 28 -0.35 -1.09 4.65
C ALA A 28 -1.47 -0.39 3.88
N GLY A 29 -1.13 0.22 2.74
CA GLY A 29 -2.07 1.04 1.96
C GLY A 29 -2.65 0.33 0.74
N GLN A 30 -1.97 -0.68 0.20
CA GLN A 30 -2.32 -1.34 -1.05
C GLN A 30 -1.87 -2.80 -1.05
N ILE A 31 -2.70 -3.68 -1.62
CA ILE A 31 -2.37 -5.08 -1.91
C ILE A 31 -2.64 -5.29 -3.40
N PHE A 32 -1.71 -5.93 -4.10
CA PHE A 32 -1.82 -6.20 -5.53
C PHE A 32 -1.94 -7.70 -5.78
N ASP A 33 -3.01 -8.13 -6.45
CA ASP A 33 -3.11 -9.45 -7.05
C ASP A 33 -2.60 -9.36 -8.50
N LEU A 34 -1.43 -9.94 -8.77
CA LEU A 34 -0.74 -9.86 -10.06
C LEU A 34 -0.49 -11.26 -10.62
N ALA A 35 -0.92 -11.48 -11.86
CA ALA A 35 -0.44 -12.60 -12.68
C ALA A 35 0.75 -12.14 -13.51
N ILE A 36 1.91 -12.77 -13.34
CA ILE A 36 3.13 -12.45 -14.08
C ILE A 36 3.42 -13.59 -15.05
N ASP A 37 3.25 -13.34 -16.35
CA ASP A 37 3.43 -14.38 -17.39
C ASP A 37 4.90 -14.55 -17.81
N ARG A 38 5.71 -13.50 -17.70
CA ARG A 38 7.10 -13.51 -18.15
C ARG A 38 7.97 -12.55 -17.36
N VAL A 39 9.13 -13.05 -16.96
CA VAL A 39 10.25 -12.23 -16.46
C VAL A 39 11.36 -12.30 -17.50
N GLN A 40 11.89 -11.15 -17.92
CA GLN A 40 13.02 -11.07 -18.84
C GLN A 40 14.23 -10.51 -18.11
N THR A 41 15.35 -11.23 -18.20
CA THR A 41 16.64 -10.76 -17.70
C THR A 41 17.40 -10.10 -18.85
N SER A 42 17.65 -8.80 -18.74
CA SER A 42 18.57 -8.11 -19.64
C SER A 42 20.01 -8.31 -19.16
N CYS A 43 21.01 -8.00 -20.01
CA CYS A 43 22.43 -8.07 -19.63
C CYS A 43 22.81 -7.06 -18.54
N GLY A 44 21.94 -6.10 -18.21
CA GLY A 44 22.08 -5.19 -17.08
C GLY A 44 23.29 -4.24 -17.15
N SER A 45 24.09 -4.25 -18.21
CA SER A 45 25.38 -3.53 -18.26
C SER A 45 25.27 -2.01 -18.16
N SER A 46 24.08 -1.45 -18.40
CA SER A 46 23.78 -0.02 -18.23
C SER A 46 23.17 0.32 -16.87
N VAL A 47 22.91 -0.67 -15.99
CA VAL A 47 22.33 -0.48 -14.66
C VAL A 47 23.46 -0.31 -13.65
N PRO A 48 23.51 0.81 -12.91
CA PRO A 48 24.52 1.01 -11.89
C PRO A 48 24.45 -0.03 -10.78
N GLU A 49 25.59 -0.51 -10.29
CA GLU A 49 25.65 -1.30 -9.07
C GLU A 49 25.33 -0.42 -7.87
N MET A 50 24.25 -0.77 -7.16
CA MET A 50 23.78 -0.05 -5.98
C MET A 50 23.93 -0.95 -4.76
N LYS A 51 24.46 -0.41 -3.67
CA LYS A 51 24.47 -1.09 -2.37
C LYS A 51 23.17 -0.82 -1.63
N VAL A 52 22.53 -1.88 -1.13
CA VAL A 52 21.44 -1.75 -0.17
C VAL A 52 22.05 -1.23 1.14
N ILE A 53 21.71 0.01 1.50
CA ILE A 53 22.23 0.65 2.72
C ILE A 53 21.43 0.17 3.95
N ARG A 54 20.09 0.24 3.87
CA ARG A 54 19.17 -0.22 4.92
C ARG A 54 17.72 -0.23 4.44
N HIS A 55 16.86 -0.96 5.13
CA HIS A 55 15.41 -0.86 5.01
C HIS A 55 14.88 0.33 5.81
N ARG A 56 14.02 1.17 5.21
CA ARG A 56 13.45 2.34 5.89
C ARG A 56 12.20 2.02 6.70
N ALA A 57 11.46 0.97 6.33
CA ALA A 57 10.19 0.63 6.96
C ALA A 57 10.34 0.40 8.48
N GLU A 58 11.30 -0.44 8.88
CA GLU A 58 11.54 -0.79 10.28
C GLU A 58 12.07 0.39 11.12
N LEU A 59 12.82 1.31 10.51
CA LEU A 59 13.50 2.40 11.23
C LEU A 59 12.70 3.70 11.28
N GLU A 60 11.90 3.96 10.26
CA GLU A 60 11.22 5.24 10.08
C GLU A 60 9.70 5.07 10.14
N LEU A 61 9.17 4.02 9.51
CA LEU A 61 7.74 3.88 9.27
C LEU A 61 7.02 3.20 10.44
N VAL A 62 7.49 2.04 10.89
CA VAL A 62 6.93 1.32 12.04
C VAL A 62 6.96 2.19 13.31
N PRO A 63 8.09 2.79 13.73
CA PRO A 63 8.15 3.57 14.96
C PRO A 63 7.35 4.87 14.90
N PHE A 64 7.07 5.39 13.70
CA PHE A 64 6.24 6.58 13.52
C PHE A 64 4.77 6.27 13.82
N PHE A 65 4.26 5.16 13.29
CA PHE A 65 2.86 4.78 13.50
C PHE A 65 2.62 4.14 14.87
N GLU A 66 3.59 3.41 15.45
CA GLU A 66 3.48 2.90 16.84
C GLU A 66 3.34 4.01 17.89
N LYS A 67 3.83 5.21 17.59
CA LYS A 67 3.70 6.39 18.47
C LYS A 67 2.36 7.11 18.32
N MET A 68 1.58 6.80 17.27
CA MET A 68 0.25 7.38 17.10
C MET A 68 -0.77 6.59 17.92
N SER A 69 -1.71 7.31 18.55
CA SER A 69 -2.93 6.67 19.03
C SER A 69 -3.82 6.28 17.86
N ASP A 70 -4.82 5.44 18.11
CA ASP A 70 -5.80 5.04 17.10
C ASP A 70 -6.52 6.27 16.51
N GLU A 71 -6.88 7.26 17.34
CA GLU A 71 -7.48 8.51 16.88
C GLU A 71 -6.50 9.34 16.04
N GLY A 72 -5.21 9.32 16.41
CA GLY A 72 -4.14 9.97 15.66
C GLY A 72 -3.95 9.34 14.28
N LEU A 73 -4.04 8.02 14.20
CA LEU A 73 -3.98 7.26 12.96
C LEU A 73 -5.18 7.56 12.06
N ASP A 74 -6.39 7.58 12.61
CA ASP A 74 -7.61 7.94 11.88
C ASP A 74 -7.55 9.37 11.34
N ALA A 75 -7.11 10.32 12.17
CA ALA A 75 -6.93 11.71 11.75
C ALA A 75 -5.86 11.84 10.64
N TYR A 76 -4.77 11.08 10.74
CA TYR A 76 -3.74 11.03 9.69
C TYR A 76 -4.33 10.51 8.38
N GLN A 77 -5.06 9.39 8.42
CA GLN A 77 -5.69 8.78 7.25
C GLN A 77 -6.73 9.70 6.61
N LYS A 78 -7.59 10.36 7.41
CA LYS A 78 -8.54 11.39 6.93
C LYS A 78 -7.83 12.57 6.28
N LYS A 79 -6.62 12.93 6.74
CA LYS A 79 -5.86 14.05 6.16
C LYS A 79 -5.11 13.67 4.89
N LYS A 80 -4.57 12.44 4.82
CA LYS A 80 -3.57 12.05 3.81
C LYS A 80 -4.10 11.08 2.75
N ASN A 81 -5.13 10.29 3.07
CA ASN A 81 -5.51 9.13 2.27
C ASN A 81 -6.93 9.22 1.72
N MET A 82 -7.57 10.40 1.77
CA MET A 82 -8.93 10.63 1.25
C MET A 82 -8.98 10.83 -0.26
N VAL A 83 -7.86 11.26 -0.84
CA VAL A 83 -7.73 11.55 -2.28
C VAL A 83 -6.53 10.79 -2.81
N SER A 84 -6.73 10.06 -3.91
CA SER A 84 -5.68 9.31 -4.58
C SER A 84 -4.65 10.24 -5.23
N ILE A 85 -3.50 9.69 -5.65
CA ILE A 85 -2.52 10.43 -6.45
C ILE A 85 -3.12 11.04 -7.73
N ASP A 86 -4.13 10.36 -8.32
CA ASP A 86 -4.88 10.85 -9.49
C ASP A 86 -6.02 11.85 -9.15
N GLY A 87 -6.13 12.31 -7.91
CA GLY A 87 -7.16 13.27 -7.49
C GLY A 87 -8.57 12.70 -7.28
N LYS A 88 -8.71 11.37 -7.10
CA LYS A 88 -10.01 10.70 -7.01
C LYS A 88 -10.32 10.30 -5.55
N PRO A 89 -11.61 10.27 -5.14
CA PRO A 89 -11.97 9.77 -3.80
C PRO A 89 -11.50 8.33 -3.59
N THR A 90 -11.00 8.01 -2.40
CA THR A 90 -10.46 6.68 -2.07
C THR A 90 -11.45 5.74 -1.40
N GLY A 91 -12.65 6.22 -1.04
CA GLY A 91 -13.65 5.44 -0.28
C GLY A 91 -13.31 5.25 1.21
N LEU A 92 -12.15 5.74 1.66
CA LEU A 92 -11.71 5.60 3.06
C LEU A 92 -12.64 6.32 4.05
N ALA A 93 -13.36 7.34 3.59
CA ALA A 93 -14.35 8.09 4.34
C ALA A 93 -15.46 7.20 4.94
N GLU A 94 -15.88 6.19 4.18
CA GLU A 94 -16.98 5.29 4.52
C GLU A 94 -16.53 4.21 5.52
N ARG A 95 -15.22 3.90 5.55
CA ARG A 95 -14.60 2.94 6.47
C ARG A 95 -14.30 3.51 7.86
N LEU A 96 -14.08 4.83 7.96
CA LEU A 96 -13.68 5.53 9.20
C LEU A 96 -14.88 6.15 9.96
N GLN A 97 -16.07 5.58 9.76
CA GLN A 97 -17.33 5.92 10.45
C GLN A 97 -17.57 4.92 11.59
#